data_AF-A0A952CE39-F1
#
_entry.id   AF-A0A952CE39-F1
#
_cell.length_a   1.000
_cell.length_b   1.000
_cell.length_c   1.000
_cell.angle_alpha   90.00
_cell.angle_beta   90.00
_cell.angle_gamma   90.00
#
_symmetry.space_group_name_H-M   'P 1'
#
loop_
_entity.id
_entity.type
_entity.pdbx_description
1 polymer ?
#
loop_
_entity_poly.entity_id
_entity_poly.type
_entity_poly.pdbx_seq_one_letter_code
_entity_poly.pdbx_strand_id
1 'polypeptide(L)'
;MIGRIGADTIVAGRPCRQGWIHLHPNGTLAGFFAAQDITLARFTIPAGTWVSQDDQGVVVVCAFPRDVEIQGHLCRGGIGGSEGVRTAFYRDGALKEFYSRKPGRIDGIPCKSNLLKAGITLYEDGRLQSAIVAEDFVHEGREYRKGDLLQLTPEGHPVNR
;
A
#
# COMPACT_ATOMS: atom_id res chain seq x y z
N MET A 1 10.93 -2.89 19.73
CA MET A 1 11.79 -1.93 20.46
C MET A 1 11.79 -0.60 19.70
N ILE A 2 11.97 0.53 20.39
CA ILE A 2 12.07 1.85 19.76
C ILE A 2 13.48 2.39 20.01
N GLY A 3 14.12 2.89 18.97
CA GLY A 3 15.42 3.57 19.02
C GLY A 3 15.33 4.98 18.44
N ARG A 4 16.32 5.82 18.76
CA ARG A 4 16.43 7.17 18.20
C ARG A 4 17.81 7.37 17.59
N ILE A 5 17.85 7.81 16.34
CA ILE A 5 19.08 8.18 15.65
C ILE A 5 19.23 9.71 15.60
N GLY A 6 20.45 10.20 15.85
CA GLY A 6 20.74 11.62 16.03
C GLY A 6 20.98 12.39 14.72
N ALA A 7 21.20 11.70 13.62
CA ALA A 7 21.37 12.24 12.28
C ALA A 7 20.89 11.21 11.25
N ASP A 8 20.68 11.64 10.00
CA ASP A 8 20.40 10.73 8.89
C ASP A 8 21.53 9.69 8.78
N THR A 9 21.17 8.41 8.80
CA THR A 9 22.13 7.29 8.96
C THR A 9 21.67 6.09 8.14
N ILE A 10 22.63 5.32 7.61
CA ILE A 10 22.34 4.01 7.03
C ILE A 10 22.23 2.96 8.14
N VAL A 11 21.05 2.35 8.29
CA VAL A 11 20.80 1.24 9.23
C VAL A 11 20.42 0.00 8.43
N ALA A 12 21.24 -1.05 8.51
CA ALA A 12 21.05 -2.29 7.75
C ALA A 12 20.82 -2.05 6.24
N GLY A 13 21.58 -1.13 5.64
CA GLY A 13 21.46 -0.76 4.22
C GLY A 13 20.26 0.14 3.89
N ARG A 14 19.46 0.56 4.87
CA ARG A 14 18.33 1.48 4.68
C ARG A 14 18.73 2.91 5.06
N PRO A 15 18.43 3.92 4.22
CA PRO A 15 18.70 5.30 4.56
C PRO A 15 17.63 5.83 5.50
N CYS A 16 17.90 5.81 6.80
CA CYS A 16 16.98 6.28 7.83
C CYS A 16 17.19 7.77 8.09
N ARG A 17 16.10 8.53 8.07
CA ARG A 17 16.07 9.93 8.48
C ARG A 17 16.25 10.02 9.99
N GLN A 18 16.96 11.05 10.45
CA GLN A 18 17.07 11.42 11.86
C GLN A 18 15.71 11.34 12.55
N GLY A 19 15.68 10.71 13.73
CA GLY A 19 14.47 10.56 14.52
C GLY A 19 14.27 9.13 15.02
N TRP A 20 13.00 8.74 15.13
CA TRP A 20 12.61 7.45 15.69
C TRP A 20 12.70 6.34 14.65
N ILE A 21 13.25 5.21 15.07
CA ILE A 21 13.20 3.94 14.35
C ILE A 21 12.56 2.88 15.24
N HIS A 22 11.83 1.97 14.63
CA HIS A 22 11.27 0.80 15.29
C HIS A 22 12.11 -0.41 14.90
N LEU A 23 12.36 -1.29 15.85
CA LEU A 23 13.08 -2.54 15.67
C LEU A 23 12.20 -3.71 16.09
N HIS A 24 12.29 -4.80 15.35
CA HIS A 24 11.78 -6.11 15.74
C HIS A 24 12.56 -6.65 16.95
N PRO A 25 12.03 -7.65 17.68
CA PRO A 25 12.74 -8.25 18.81
C PRO A 25 14.13 -8.83 18.45
N ASN A 26 14.33 -9.26 17.20
CA ASN A 26 15.61 -9.75 16.68
C ASN A 26 16.61 -8.62 16.32
N GLY A 27 16.25 -7.35 16.53
CA GLY A 27 17.08 -6.20 16.22
C GLY A 27 16.97 -5.71 14.77
N THR A 28 16.23 -6.40 13.90
CA THR A 28 15.99 -5.97 12.52
C THR A 28 15.14 -4.71 12.48
N LEU A 29 15.41 -3.82 11.52
CA LEU A 29 14.65 -2.59 11.31
C LEU A 29 13.19 -2.91 10.93
N ALA A 30 12.26 -2.40 11.72
CA ALA A 30 10.82 -2.61 11.55
C ALA A 30 10.10 -1.38 10.98
N GLY A 31 10.54 -0.18 11.32
CA GLY A 31 9.86 1.06 10.96
C GLY A 31 10.79 2.27 10.97
N PHE A 32 10.74 3.11 9.94
CA PHE A 32 11.57 4.32 9.86
C PHE A 32 11.06 5.30 8.81
N PHE A 33 11.48 6.55 8.89
CA PHE A 33 11.36 7.49 7.77
C PHE A 33 12.54 7.35 6.81
N ALA A 34 12.28 7.25 5.51
CA ALA A 34 13.32 7.24 4.49
C ALA A 34 13.97 8.65 4.37
N ALA A 35 15.30 8.74 4.50
CA ALA A 35 16.04 9.99 4.32
C ALA A 35 16.18 10.39 2.84
N GLN A 36 16.25 9.39 1.97
CA GLN A 36 16.35 9.52 0.51
C GLN A 36 15.44 8.48 -0.15
N ASP A 37 15.34 8.54 -1.46
CA ASP A 37 14.62 7.54 -2.24
C ASP A 37 15.23 6.14 -2.05
N ILE A 38 14.39 5.12 -1.94
CA ILE A 38 14.78 3.71 -1.81
C ILE A 38 14.27 2.96 -3.04
N THR A 39 15.20 2.54 -3.90
CA THR A 39 14.88 1.67 -5.04
C THR A 39 14.64 0.24 -4.55
N LEU A 40 13.46 -0.29 -4.85
CA LEU A 40 13.10 -1.69 -4.72
C LEU A 40 12.99 -2.31 -6.12
N ALA A 41 12.84 -3.64 -6.18
CA ALA A 41 12.80 -4.37 -7.44
C ALA A 41 11.70 -3.89 -8.40
N ARG A 42 10.52 -3.52 -7.88
CA ARG A 42 9.34 -3.17 -8.68
C ARG A 42 8.98 -1.68 -8.67
N PHE A 43 9.51 -0.90 -7.72
CA PHE A 43 9.17 0.52 -7.56
C PHE A 43 10.22 1.26 -6.73
N THR A 44 10.13 2.59 -6.72
CA THR A 44 10.95 3.44 -5.86
C THR A 44 10.08 4.05 -4.76
N ILE A 45 10.51 3.90 -3.51
CA ILE A 45 9.92 4.59 -2.37
C ILE A 45 10.51 6.00 -2.32
N PRO A 46 9.71 7.07 -2.34
CA PRO A 46 10.25 8.42 -2.23
C PRO A 46 10.73 8.74 -0.81
N ALA A 47 11.71 9.64 -0.70
CA ALA A 47 12.17 10.22 0.54
C ALA A 47 10.99 10.76 1.38
N GLY A 48 11.12 10.70 2.71
CA GLY A 48 10.09 11.11 3.66
C GLY A 48 8.95 10.10 3.85
N THR A 49 8.97 8.96 3.15
CA THR A 49 8.03 7.86 3.39
C THR A 49 8.29 7.21 4.74
N TRP A 50 7.23 6.95 5.50
CA TRP A 50 7.32 6.00 6.59
C TRP A 50 7.27 4.58 6.02
N VAL A 51 8.34 3.83 6.21
CA VAL A 51 8.52 2.47 5.70
C VAL A 51 8.38 1.50 6.86
N SER A 52 7.53 0.50 6.71
CA SER A 52 7.43 -0.64 7.63
C SER A 52 7.88 -1.93 6.96
N GLN A 53 8.69 -2.70 7.66
CA GLN A 53 9.33 -3.93 7.15
C GLN A 53 9.01 -5.13 8.04
N ASP A 54 8.98 -6.33 7.45
CA ASP A 54 8.91 -7.59 8.22
C ASP A 54 10.25 -7.88 8.94
N ASP A 55 10.30 -8.96 9.72
CA ASP A 55 11.48 -9.31 10.52
C ASP A 55 12.68 -9.82 9.68
N GLN A 56 12.47 -9.98 8.37
CA GLN A 56 13.47 -10.29 7.35
C GLN A 56 13.89 -9.04 6.55
N GLY A 57 13.37 -7.84 6.89
CA GLY A 57 13.71 -6.59 6.23
C GLY A 57 12.99 -6.34 4.89
N VAL A 58 11.96 -7.13 4.58
CA VAL A 58 11.12 -6.96 3.40
C VAL A 58 10.13 -5.83 3.66
N VAL A 59 10.03 -4.87 2.74
CA VAL A 59 9.04 -3.79 2.83
C VAL A 59 7.65 -4.36 2.61
N VAL A 60 6.78 -4.20 3.61
CA VAL A 60 5.41 -4.71 3.58
C VAL A 60 4.37 -3.59 3.58
N VAL A 61 4.70 -2.42 4.12
CA VAL A 61 3.80 -1.27 4.17
C VAL A 61 4.59 0.03 4.02
N CYS A 62 4.03 0.98 3.30
CA CYS A 62 4.50 2.37 3.24
C CYS A 62 3.36 3.32 3.56
N ALA A 63 3.66 4.44 4.23
CA ALA A 63 2.81 5.62 4.27
C ALA A 63 3.56 6.77 3.59
N PHE A 64 3.13 7.08 2.37
CA PHE A 64 3.78 8.05 1.50
C PHE A 64 3.49 9.49 1.94
N PRO A 65 4.44 10.43 1.81
CA PRO A 65 4.24 11.83 2.20
C PRO A 65 3.29 12.60 1.26
N ARG A 66 3.08 12.07 0.05
CA ARG A 66 2.22 12.59 -1.01
C ARG A 66 1.64 11.44 -1.81
N ASP A 67 0.72 11.73 -2.73
CA ASP A 67 0.26 10.70 -3.66
C ASP A 67 1.41 10.26 -4.58
N VAL A 68 1.53 8.96 -4.79
CA VAL A 68 2.62 8.32 -5.55
C VAL A 68 2.02 7.29 -6.48
N GLU A 69 2.49 7.26 -7.73
CA GLU A 69 2.13 6.20 -8.66
C GLU A 69 2.98 4.95 -8.39
N ILE A 70 2.33 3.83 -8.13
CA ILE A 70 2.95 2.54 -7.87
C ILE A 70 2.31 1.51 -8.78
N GLN A 71 3.11 0.90 -9.66
CA GLN A 71 2.66 -0.12 -10.61
C GLN A 71 1.41 0.31 -11.42
N GLY A 72 1.35 1.57 -11.84
CA GLY A 72 0.23 2.14 -12.60
C GLY A 72 -0.97 2.60 -11.77
N HIS A 73 -0.90 2.51 -10.43
CA HIS A 73 -1.97 2.95 -9.54
C HIS A 73 -1.55 4.16 -8.71
N LEU A 74 -2.39 5.19 -8.67
CA LEU A 74 -2.16 6.38 -7.85
C LEU A 74 -2.52 6.08 -6.38
N CYS A 75 -1.52 5.71 -5.59
CA CYS A 75 -1.64 5.48 -4.17
C CYS A 75 -1.68 6.81 -3.42
N ARG A 76 -2.72 7.00 -2.61
CA ARG A 76 -2.93 8.16 -1.75
C ARG A 76 -1.88 8.19 -0.65
N GLY A 77 -1.17 9.31 -0.55
CA GLY A 77 -0.34 9.62 0.60
C GLY A 77 -0.90 10.80 1.40
N GLY A 78 -0.07 11.32 2.29
CA GLY A 78 -0.37 12.52 3.05
C GLY A 78 0.48 12.64 4.31
N ILE A 79 0.11 13.61 5.14
CA ILE A 79 0.75 13.84 6.42
C ILE A 79 0.23 12.78 7.41
N GLY A 80 1.12 12.17 8.20
CA GLY A 80 0.73 11.19 9.22
C GLY A 80 1.84 10.25 9.66
N GLY A 81 2.93 10.13 8.89
CA GLY A 81 4.04 9.26 9.26
C GLY A 81 3.58 7.81 9.44
N SER A 82 3.83 7.22 10.61
CA SER A 82 3.38 5.86 10.94
C SER A 82 1.85 5.70 10.92
N GLU A 83 1.12 6.79 11.15
CA GLU A 83 -0.36 6.82 11.16
C GLU A 83 -0.93 7.34 9.83
N GLY A 84 -0.08 7.53 8.81
CA GLY A 84 -0.51 7.97 7.49
C GLY A 84 -1.33 6.93 6.75
N VAL A 85 -1.89 7.33 5.60
CA VAL A 85 -2.60 6.41 4.71
C VAL A 85 -1.62 5.34 4.23
N ARG A 86 -1.97 4.08 4.50
CA ARG A 86 -1.09 2.94 4.24
C ARG A 86 -1.30 2.41 2.82
N THR A 87 -0.19 2.05 2.20
CA THR A 87 -0.10 1.23 0.99
C THR A 87 0.64 -0.05 1.34
N ALA A 88 0.06 -1.20 1.07
CA ALA A 88 0.61 -2.51 1.44
C ALA A 88 1.13 -3.27 0.23
N PHE A 89 2.11 -4.13 0.47
CA PHE A 89 2.82 -4.90 -0.56
C PHE A 89 2.88 -6.39 -0.20
N TYR A 90 2.94 -7.23 -1.24
CA TYR A 90 3.43 -8.59 -1.14
C TYR A 90 4.95 -8.61 -0.98
N ARG A 91 5.50 -9.76 -0.59
CA ARG A 91 6.94 -9.87 -0.27
C ARG A 91 7.84 -9.63 -1.48
N ASP A 92 7.34 -9.90 -2.68
CA ASP A 92 8.01 -9.66 -3.95
C ASP A 92 7.92 -8.20 -4.42
N GLY A 93 7.25 -7.34 -3.64
CA GLY A 93 7.02 -5.93 -3.91
C GLY A 93 5.76 -5.64 -4.72
N ALA A 94 4.95 -6.64 -5.10
CA ALA A 94 3.70 -6.41 -5.79
C ALA A 94 2.73 -5.62 -4.91
N LEU A 95 2.02 -4.65 -5.49
CA LEU A 95 1.01 -3.86 -4.79
C LEU A 95 -0.13 -4.75 -4.31
N LYS A 96 -0.39 -4.74 -3.00
CA LYS A 96 -1.43 -5.56 -2.36
C LYS A 96 -2.67 -4.77 -2.02
N GLU A 97 -2.50 -3.59 -1.42
CA GLU A 97 -3.61 -2.73 -1.03
C GLU A 97 -3.21 -1.28 -1.14
N PHE A 98 -4.12 -0.45 -1.65
CA PHE A 98 -3.94 0.99 -1.67
C PHE A 98 -5.27 1.73 -1.54
N TYR A 99 -5.16 3.02 -1.24
CA TYR A 99 -6.27 3.95 -1.30
C TYR A 99 -6.02 4.94 -2.42
N SER A 100 -7.07 5.32 -3.14
CA SER A 100 -7.02 6.38 -4.15
C SER A 100 -7.99 7.50 -3.78
N ARG A 101 -7.62 8.75 -4.11
CA ARG A 101 -8.51 9.91 -3.95
C ARG A 101 -9.64 9.92 -4.96
N LYS A 102 -9.39 9.37 -6.15
CA LYS A 102 -10.32 9.39 -7.27
C LYS A 102 -10.71 7.96 -7.63
N PRO A 103 -11.97 7.73 -8.03
CA PRO A 103 -12.34 6.48 -8.69
C PRO A 103 -11.45 6.20 -9.91
N GLY A 104 -11.28 4.93 -10.23
CA GLY A 104 -10.57 4.44 -11.40
C GLY A 104 -11.17 3.14 -11.91
N ARG A 105 -10.52 2.51 -12.90
CA ARG A 105 -10.91 1.20 -13.40
C ARG A 105 -9.74 0.23 -13.31
N ILE A 106 -10.01 -0.98 -12.83
CA ILE A 106 -9.05 -2.08 -12.74
C ILE A 106 -9.78 -3.30 -13.30
N ASP A 107 -9.20 -3.98 -14.29
CA ASP A 107 -9.85 -5.09 -15.01
C ASP A 107 -11.24 -4.72 -15.56
N GLY A 108 -11.40 -3.47 -15.99
CA GLY A 108 -12.67 -2.93 -16.47
C GLY A 108 -13.67 -2.54 -15.38
N ILE A 109 -13.41 -2.85 -14.10
CA ILE A 109 -14.33 -2.66 -12.99
C ILE A 109 -14.18 -1.26 -12.38
N PRO A 110 -15.26 -0.47 -12.21
CA PRO A 110 -15.21 0.86 -11.62
C PRO A 110 -14.96 0.78 -10.11
N CYS A 111 -13.74 1.12 -9.70
CA CYS A 111 -13.26 0.97 -8.33
C CYS A 111 -13.09 2.33 -7.64
N LYS A 112 -13.44 2.39 -6.36
CA LYS A 112 -13.03 3.45 -5.44
C LYS A 112 -12.59 2.85 -4.10
N SER A 113 -11.91 3.66 -3.31
CA SER A 113 -11.53 3.32 -1.93
C SER A 113 -12.20 4.28 -0.94
N ASN A 114 -12.29 3.87 0.32
CA ASN A 114 -12.74 4.70 1.42
C ASN A 114 -11.93 4.34 2.69
N LEU A 115 -11.25 5.33 3.27
CA LEU A 115 -10.38 5.14 4.44
C LEU A 115 -11.09 4.52 5.66
N LEU A 116 -12.40 4.71 5.79
CA LEU A 116 -13.20 4.18 6.91
C LEU A 116 -13.82 2.81 6.61
N LYS A 117 -13.84 2.36 5.34
CA LYS A 117 -14.56 1.15 4.92
C LYS A 117 -13.64 0.11 4.31
N ALA A 118 -12.94 0.43 3.22
CA ALA A 118 -12.08 -0.51 2.51
C ALA A 118 -11.12 0.20 1.54
N GLY A 119 -9.89 -0.32 1.43
CA GLY A 119 -8.97 -0.03 0.33
C GLY A 119 -9.40 -0.72 -0.97
N ILE A 120 -8.61 -0.51 -2.02
CA ILE A 120 -8.60 -1.38 -3.20
C ILE A 120 -7.53 -2.44 -2.95
N THR A 121 -7.90 -3.71 -2.98
CA THR A 121 -6.96 -4.82 -2.82
C THR A 121 -6.76 -5.55 -4.14
N LEU A 122 -5.52 -5.97 -4.38
CA LEU A 122 -5.11 -6.67 -5.58
C LEU A 122 -4.53 -8.02 -5.19
N TYR A 123 -4.63 -8.98 -6.10
CA TYR A 123 -3.81 -10.19 -6.07
C TYR A 123 -2.35 -9.87 -6.42
N GLU A 124 -1.44 -10.82 -6.16
CA GLU A 124 0.00 -10.64 -6.38
C GLU A 124 0.36 -10.39 -7.87
N ASP A 125 -0.49 -10.84 -8.79
CA ASP A 125 -0.38 -10.58 -10.22
C ASP A 125 -0.95 -9.21 -10.67
N GLY A 126 -1.51 -8.44 -9.74
CA GLY A 126 -2.08 -7.12 -10.00
C GLY A 126 -3.57 -7.11 -10.36
N ARG A 127 -4.22 -8.27 -10.50
CA ARG A 127 -5.67 -8.34 -10.75
C ARG A 127 -6.48 -7.89 -9.54
N LEU A 128 -7.66 -7.34 -9.79
CA LEU A 128 -8.54 -6.87 -8.73
C LEU A 128 -9.00 -8.02 -7.82
N GLN A 129 -8.75 -7.89 -6.52
CA GLN A 129 -9.28 -8.82 -5.51
C GLN A 129 -10.55 -8.26 -4.85
N SER A 130 -10.52 -7.00 -4.42
CA SER A 130 -11.69 -6.35 -3.85
C SER A 130 -11.64 -4.84 -3.96
N ALA A 131 -12.79 -4.21 -4.08
CA ALA A 131 -12.93 -2.76 -4.05
C ALA A 131 -14.37 -2.34 -3.75
N ILE A 132 -14.53 -1.08 -3.38
CA ILE A 132 -15.86 -0.46 -3.35
C ILE A 132 -16.21 -0.07 -4.79
N VAL A 133 -17.40 -0.45 -5.24
CA VAL A 133 -17.91 -0.11 -6.56
C VAL A 133 -18.16 1.40 -6.67
N ALA A 134 -17.60 2.04 -7.69
CA ALA A 134 -17.64 3.50 -7.83
C ALA A 134 -18.94 4.04 -8.46
N GLU A 135 -19.57 3.25 -9.31
CA GLU A 135 -20.80 3.55 -10.04
C GLU A 135 -21.58 2.25 -10.31
N ASP A 136 -22.88 2.35 -10.55
CA ASP A 136 -23.69 1.19 -10.87
C ASP A 136 -23.17 0.51 -12.14
N PHE A 137 -23.00 -0.82 -12.10
CA PHE A 137 -22.49 -1.58 -13.24
C PHE A 137 -22.91 -3.03 -13.19
N VAL A 138 -22.70 -3.74 -14.30
CA VAL A 138 -22.95 -5.18 -14.40
C VAL A 138 -21.63 -5.91 -14.62
N HIS A 139 -21.38 -6.96 -13.84
CA HIS A 139 -20.23 -7.86 -14.00
C HIS A 139 -20.74 -9.29 -14.03
N GLU A 140 -20.40 -10.04 -15.09
CA GLU A 140 -20.84 -11.44 -15.28
C GLU A 140 -22.36 -11.65 -15.08
N GLY A 141 -23.17 -10.70 -15.56
CA GLY A 141 -24.64 -10.75 -15.45
C GLY A 141 -25.21 -10.37 -14.09
N ARG A 142 -24.36 -10.03 -13.10
CA ARG A 142 -24.78 -9.53 -11.79
C ARG A 142 -24.73 -8.01 -11.74
N GLU A 143 -25.81 -7.41 -11.26
CA GLU A 143 -25.89 -5.98 -10.99
C GLU A 143 -25.19 -5.63 -9.66
N TYR A 144 -24.41 -4.55 -9.69
CA TYR A 144 -23.77 -3.95 -8.54
C TYR A 144 -24.15 -2.49 -8.46
N ARG A 145 -24.46 -2.03 -7.24
CA ARG A 145 -24.74 -0.63 -6.97
C ARG A 145 -23.50 0.09 -6.48
N LYS A 146 -23.43 1.38 -6.78
CA LYS A 146 -22.43 2.29 -6.23
C LYS A 146 -22.36 2.16 -4.71
N GLY A 147 -21.17 1.86 -4.19
CA GLY A 147 -20.93 1.71 -2.76
C GLY A 147 -20.93 0.27 -2.25
N ASP A 148 -21.35 -0.69 -3.08
CA ASP A 148 -21.22 -2.11 -2.80
C ASP A 148 -19.74 -2.50 -2.64
N LEU A 149 -19.47 -3.47 -1.78
CA LEU A 149 -18.15 -4.08 -1.68
C LEU A 149 -18.13 -5.29 -2.62
N LEU A 150 -17.36 -5.19 -3.69
CA LEU A 150 -17.09 -6.30 -4.60
C LEU A 150 -15.90 -7.09 -4.10
N GLN A 151 -16.01 -8.42 -4.13
CA GLN A 151 -14.91 -9.36 -3.93
C GLN A 151 -14.89 -10.34 -5.09
N LEU A 152 -13.71 -10.58 -5.65
CA LEU A 152 -13.50 -11.49 -6.76
C LEU A 152 -12.59 -12.64 -6.33
N THR A 153 -12.68 -13.76 -7.05
CA THR A 153 -11.66 -14.82 -7.03
C THR A 153 -10.45 -14.38 -7.89
N PRO A 154 -9.31 -15.09 -7.82
CA PRO A 154 -8.18 -14.79 -8.70
C PRO A 154 -8.56 -14.80 -10.17
N GLU A 155 -9.52 -15.63 -10.59
CA GLU A 155 -10.00 -15.73 -11.96
C GLU A 155 -10.88 -14.55 -12.39
N GLY A 156 -11.28 -13.67 -11.46
CA GLY A 156 -12.12 -12.50 -11.73
C GLY A 156 -13.61 -12.72 -11.52
N HIS A 157 -14.02 -13.87 -10.97
CA HIS A 157 -15.42 -14.19 -10.70
C HIS A 157 -15.88 -13.63 -9.35
N PRO A 158 -17.12 -13.14 -9.21
CA PRO A 158 -17.67 -12.76 -7.92
C PRO A 158 -17.60 -13.88 -6.88
N VAL A 159 -17.11 -13.57 -5.69
CA VAL A 159 -17.21 -14.48 -4.55
C VAL A 159 -18.68 -14.55 -4.12
N ASN A 160 -19.28 -15.74 -4.17
CA ASN A 160 -20.65 -15.95 -3.71
C ASN A 160 -20.76 -15.65 -2.20
N ARG A 161 -21.74 -14.82 -1.84
CA ARG A 161 -22.21 -14.65 -0.46
C ARG A 161 -23.66 -15.09 -0.38
#